data_AF-A0A939DWS6-F1
#
_entry.id   AF-A0A939DWS6-F1
#
_cell.length_a   1.000
_cell.length_b   1.000
_cell.length_c   1.000
_cell.angle_alpha   90.00
_cell.angle_beta   90.00
_cell.angle_gamma   90.00
#
_symmetry.space_group_name_H-M   'P 1'
#
loop_
_entity.id
_entity.type
_entity.pdbx_description
1 polymer ?
#
loop_
_entity_poly.entity_id
_entity_poly.type
_entity_poly.pdbx_seq_one_letter_code
_entity_poly.pdbx_strand_id
1 'polypeptide(L)' 'MAEDPTHVPLRTRIREAGGLYAWFNTNLIRFAGPASVGPYEATPPPSAEERAERGCPLCGNPMNKHEIDRSGPKPLMHCP' A
#
# COMPACT_ATOMS: atom_id res chain seq x y z
N MET A 1 30.46 -19.76 29.17
CA MET A 1 29.28 -19.00 29.62
C MET A 1 28.18 -20.01 29.81
N ALA A 2 27.69 -20.21 31.04
CA ALA A 2 26.64 -21.19 31.30
C ALA A 2 25.34 -20.73 30.61
N GLU A 3 24.74 -21.59 29.80
CA GLU A 3 23.41 -21.35 29.24
C GLU A 3 22.39 -21.41 30.37
N ASP A 4 21.71 -20.29 30.62
CA ASP A 4 20.53 -20.25 31.48
C ASP A 4 19.41 -21.05 30.80
N PRO A 5 18.94 -22.16 31.39
CA PRO A 5 17.95 -23.06 30.77
C PRO A 5 16.58 -22.40 30.56
N THR A 6 16.36 -21.19 31.07
CA THR A 6 15.10 -20.45 30.93
C THR A 6 15.04 -19.55 29.70
N HIS A 7 16.16 -19.29 29.03
CA HIS A 7 16.18 -18.35 27.91
C HIS A 7 15.99 -19.07 26.57
N VAL A 8 14.81 -18.91 25.97
CA VAL A 8 14.53 -19.43 24.62
C VAL A 8 15.54 -18.87 23.61
N PRO A 9 16.28 -19.72 22.87
CA PRO A 9 17.27 -19.26 21.91
C PRO A 9 16.68 -18.32 20.85
N LEU A 10 17.44 -17.29 20.47
CA LEU A 10 16.99 -16.26 19.51
C LEU A 10 16.48 -16.86 18.19
N ARG A 11 17.17 -17.90 17.68
CA ARG A 11 16.79 -18.57 16.42
C ARG A 11 15.42 -19.22 16.51
N THR A 12 15.07 -19.81 17.66
CA THR A 12 13.76 -20.40 17.91
C THR A 12 12.68 -19.34 17.91
N ARG A 13 12.91 -18.23 18.63
CA ARG A 13 11.98 -17.08 18.68
C ARG A 13 11.73 -16.47 17.29
N ILE A 14 12.76 -16.37 16.46
CA ILE A 14 12.66 -15.87 15.08
C ILE A 14 11.80 -16.81 14.22
N ARG A 15 12.01 -18.13 14.35
CA ARG A 15 11.26 -19.14 13.61
C ARG A 15 9.77 -19.13 14.02
N GLU A 16 9.48 -19.08 15.32
CA GLU A 16 8.12 -19.02 15.85
C GLU A 16 7.38 -17.76 15.42
N ALA A 17 8.09 -16.64 15.27
CA ALA A 17 7.52 -15.39 14.76
C ALA A 17 7.29 -15.36 13.24
N GLY A 18 7.64 -16.42 12.50
CA GLY A 18 7.48 -16.48 11.04
C GLY A 18 8.63 -15.84 10.23
N GLY A 19 9.80 -15.64 10.86
CA GLY A 19 11.00 -15.14 10.20
C GLY A 19 11.60 -13.88 10.86
N LEU A 20 12.81 -13.51 10.44
CA LEU A 20 13.58 -12.41 11.07
C LEU A 20 12.84 -11.07 11.01
N TYR A 21 12.24 -10.78 9.86
CA TYR A 21 11.52 -9.53 9.65
C TYR A 21 10.29 -9.41 10.57
N ALA A 22 9.49 -10.48 10.66
CA ALA A 22 8.31 -10.52 11.53
C ALA A 22 8.68 -10.45 13.02
N TRP A 23 9.75 -11.14 13.42
CA TRP A 23 10.29 -11.05 14.77
C TRP A 23 10.74 -9.62 15.10
N PHE A 24 11.53 -8.99 14.22
CA PHE A 24 12.01 -7.62 14.43
C PHE A 24 10.84 -6.63 14.51
N ASN A 25 9.89 -6.70 13.57
CA ASN A 25 8.73 -5.81 13.54
C ASN A 25 7.87 -5.96 14.81
N THR A 26 7.65 -7.19 15.27
CA THR A 26 6.90 -7.46 16.52
C THR A 26 7.55 -6.81 17.74
N ASN A 27 8.89 -6.86 17.83
CA ASN A 27 9.60 -6.20 18.93
C ASN A 27 9.56 -4.68 18.76
N LEU A 28 9.78 -4.16 17.56
CA LEU A 28 9.75 -2.74 17.26
C LEU A 28 8.41 -2.10 17.62
N ILE A 29 7.29 -2.75 17.28
CA ILE A 29 5.93 -2.27 17.57
C ILE A 29 5.70 -2.09 19.08
N ARG A 30 6.28 -2.94 19.94
CA ARG A 30 6.14 -2.81 21.40
C ARG A 30 6.80 -1.55 21.95
N PHE A 31 7.87 -1.07 21.32
CA PHE A 31 8.65 0.09 21.78
C PHE A 31 8.28 1.38 21.05
N ALA A 32 8.04 1.31 19.75
CA ALA A 32 7.83 2.45 18.87
C ALA A 32 6.36 2.62 18.43
N GLY A 33 5.47 1.67 18.77
CA GLY A 33 4.11 1.63 18.27
C GLY A 33 4.00 1.01 16.87
N PRO A 34 2.78 0.71 16.40
CA PRO A 34 2.56 0.27 15.03
C PRO A 34 3.03 1.36 14.05
N ALA A 35 3.41 0.95 12.85
CA ALA A 35 3.74 1.89 11.79
C ALA A 35 2.60 2.90 11.66
N SER A 36 2.92 4.18 11.79
CA SER A 36 2.01 5.27 11.45
C SER A 36 1.85 5.26 9.94
N VAL A 37 0.99 4.38 9.42
CA VAL A 37 0.27 4.72 8.20
C VAL A 37 -0.36 6.07 8.54
N GLY A 38 -0.07 7.11 7.75
CA GLY A 38 -0.69 8.42 7.96
C GLY A 38 -2.22 8.31 7.94
N PRO A 39 -2.98 9.41 7.83
CA PRO A 39 -4.43 9.34 7.61
C PRO A 39 -4.81 8.74 6.24
N TYR A 40 -4.00 7.83 5.69
CA TYR A 40 -4.35 6.97 4.58
C TYR A 40 -5.35 5.95 5.11
N GLU A 41 -6.59 6.42 5.10
CA GLU A 41 -7.84 5.70 5.11
C GLU A 41 -7.72 4.20 4.84
N ALA A 42 -8.31 3.40 5.73
CA ALA A 42 -8.60 1.99 5.45
C ALA A 42 -9.62 1.83 4.30
N THR A 43 -10.24 2.93 3.86
CA THR A 43 -11.04 2.95 2.65
C THR A 43 -10.18 2.49 1.48
N PRO A 44 -10.55 1.41 0.79
CA PRO A 44 -9.85 1.00 -0.41
C PRO A 44 -9.85 2.16 -1.42
N PRO A 45 -8.79 2.29 -2.24
CA PRO A 45 -8.81 3.28 -3.31
C PRO A 45 -10.01 3.02 -4.23
N PRO A 46 -10.56 4.08 -4.86
CA PRO A 46 -11.66 3.94 -5.80
C PRO A 46 -11.30 2.97 -6.93
N SER A 47 -12.28 2.19 -7.37
CA SER A 47 -12.17 1.24 -8.48
C SER A 47 -11.75 1.95 -9.78
N ALA A 48 -11.36 1.15 -10.78
CA ALA A 48 -11.08 1.72 -12.10
C ALA A 48 -12.34 2.36 -12.72
N GLU A 49 -13.53 1.76 -12.55
CA GLU A 49 -14.79 2.34 -13.02
C GLU A 49 -15.11 3.64 -12.28
N GLU A 50 -15.03 3.64 -10.94
CA GLU A 50 -15.32 4.83 -10.11
C GLU A 50 -14.39 6.00 -10.45
N ARG A 51 -13.13 5.72 -10.79
CA ARG A 51 -12.20 6.76 -11.27
C ARG A 51 -12.57 7.26 -12.67
N ALA A 52 -13.05 6.40 -13.54
CA ALA A 52 -13.42 6.74 -14.91
C ALA A 52 -14.69 7.60 -14.99
N GLU A 53 -15.57 7.52 -13.99
CA GLU A 53 -16.77 8.35 -13.89
C GLU A 53 -16.49 9.79 -13.40
N ARG A 54 -15.30 10.04 -12.84
CA ARG A 54 -14.93 11.39 -12.39
C ARG A 54 -14.91 12.37 -13.55
N GLY A 55 -15.38 13.59 -13.27
CA GLY A 55 -15.43 14.67 -14.26
C GLY A 55 -14.05 15.08 -14.73
N CYS A 56 -13.92 15.30 -16.04
CA CYS A 56 -12.75 15.93 -16.64
C CYS A 56 -12.58 17.35 -16.09
N PRO A 57 -11.37 17.76 -15.68
CA PRO A 57 -11.14 19.10 -15.12
C PRO A 57 -11.31 20.23 -16.15
N LEU A 58 -11.42 19.90 -17.44
CA LEU A 58 -11.59 20.87 -18.52
C LEU A 58 -13.06 21.05 -18.93
N CYS A 59 -13.77 19.95 -19.19
CA CYS A 59 -15.13 20.00 -19.73
C CYS A 59 -16.23 19.54 -18.74
N GLY A 60 -15.85 18.97 -17.59
CA GLY A 60 -16.78 18.47 -16.57
C GLY A 60 -17.46 17.13 -16.88
N ASN A 61 -17.44 16.64 -18.13
CA ASN A 61 -17.99 15.34 -18.48
C ASN A 61 -17.16 14.18 -17.90
N PRO A 62 -17.77 13.01 -17.61
CA PRO A 62 -17.06 11.82 -17.15
C PRO A 62 -15.87 11.43 -18.04
N MET A 63 -14.74 11.05 -17.43
CA MET A 63 -13.52 10.71 -18.15
C MET A 63 -13.70 9.52 -19.12
N ASN A 64 -14.59 8.57 -18.79
CA ASN A 64 -14.93 7.44 -19.65
C ASN A 64 -15.64 7.81 -20.98
N LYS A 65 -16.11 9.06 -21.13
CA LYS A 65 -16.68 9.57 -22.38
C LYS A 65 -15.64 10.17 -23.32
N HIS A 66 -14.39 10.30 -22.89
CA HIS A 66 -13.33 10.91 -23.69
C HIS A 66 -12.68 9.88 -24.59
N GLU A 67 -12.35 10.30 -25.81
CA GLU A 67 -11.50 9.52 -26.70
C GLU A 67 -10.03 9.84 -26.42
N ILE A 68 -9.19 8.81 -26.27
CA ILE A 68 -7.75 8.96 -26.09
C ILE A 68 -7.05 8.41 -27.32
N ASP A 69 -6.62 9.30 -28.21
CA ASP A 69 -5.78 8.95 -29.35
C ASP A 69 -4.35 8.66 -28.87
N ARG A 70 -3.88 7.44 -29.15
CA ARG A 70 -2.52 6.96 -28.82
C ARG A 70 -1.68 6.66 -30.07
N SER A 71 -2.14 7.06 -31.25
CA SER A 71 -1.48 6.79 -32.52
C SER A 71 -0.21 7.63 -32.72
N GLY A 72 -0.16 8.82 -32.14
CA GLY A 72 0.96 9.75 -32.23
C GLY A 72 2.04 9.56 -31.15
N PRO A 73 3.15 10.32 -31.23
CA PRO A 73 4.22 10.31 -30.22
C PRO A 73 3.78 10.86 -28.85
N LYS A 74 2.62 11.53 -28.80
CA LYS A 74 2.00 12.04 -27.58
C LYS A 74 0.53 11.63 -27.56
N PRO A 75 0.04 11.00 -26.49
CA PRO A 75 -1.40 10.75 -26.34
C PRO A 75 -2.17 12.07 -26.33
N LEU A 76 -3.22 12.15 -27.12
CA LEU A 76 -4.15 13.27 -27.16
C LEU A 76 -5.51 12.83 -26.61
N MET A 77 -6.14 13.69 -25.81
CA MET A 77 -7.48 13.46 -25.28
C MET A 77 -8.45 14.39 -25.99
N HIS A 78 -9.55 13.83 -26.48
CA HIS A 78 -10.66 14.59 -27.07
C HIS A 78 -11.83 14.61 -26.08
N CYS A 79 -12.30 15.80 -25.75
CA CYS A 79 -13.52 15.98 -24.98
C CYS A 79 -14.74 15.60 -25.84
N PRO A 80 -15.78 14.99 -25.23
CA PRO A 80 -17.05 14.69 -25.91
C PRO A 80 -17.86 15.95 -26.22
#